data_AF-A0A8J7D3W5-F1
#
_entry.id   AF-A0A8J7D3W5-F1
#
_cell.length_a   1.000
_cell.length_b   1.000
_cell.length_c   1.000
_cell.angle_alpha   90.00
_cell.angle_beta   90.00
_cell.angle_gamma   90.00
#
_symmetry.space_group_name_H-M   'P 1'
#
loop_
_entity.id
_entity.type
_entity.pdbx_description
1 polymer ?
#
loop_
_entity_poly.entity_id
_entity_poly.type
_entity_poly.pdbx_seq_one_letter_code
_entity_poly.pdbx_strand_id
1 'polypeptide(L)'
;MKKFLDAALLILFFVGLSSNFMSAQIHEAAGIIFVVGVIVHNALNKNFYRNFLRGSFNRRRLVNHATIIFFAAAVAVLAVSGAALAEYFRAPELNWRAVHLGAAISATIALFVHILIHASRYVRGRTFYAATVLTFVMAVAAIFGLPYVDRWFHTVKVNRAEILRGERLNLDGKILIVYFSRVDNTNFPAQVDAVSGASLMLDDKKILGNAQMIAELVRSVTGGDIFALQTEKIYPADYSQTVQVAKRELTDDKLPALKNLPAVADYDKIILIYPLWWSTLPKPVESFLRSCDLSGKKIFPIVTHGGGGFGDSIDALKNFTRAEISAPLDIYSSDIPAARKIIFDALKNF
;
A
#
# COMPACT_ATOMS: atom_id res chain seq x y z
N MET A 1 -15.90 -11.08 33.39
CA MET A 1 -14.68 -10.41 32.91
C MET A 1 -13.99 -11.14 31.77
N LYS A 2 -13.49 -12.38 31.93
CA LYS A 2 -12.71 -13.08 30.87
C LYS A 2 -13.45 -13.28 29.53
N LYS A 3 -14.68 -13.82 29.54
CA LYS A 3 -15.48 -14.00 28.32
C LYS A 3 -15.78 -12.68 27.58
N PHE A 4 -15.92 -11.60 28.34
CA PHE A 4 -16.12 -10.26 27.77
C PHE A 4 -14.85 -9.75 27.09
N LEU A 5 -13.68 -9.93 27.73
CA LEU A 5 -12.38 -9.61 27.13
C LEU A 5 -12.15 -10.41 25.84
N ASP A 6 -12.48 -11.70 25.83
CA ASP A 6 -12.32 -12.56 24.64
C ASP A 6 -13.21 -12.07 23.48
N ALA A 7 -14.46 -11.69 23.78
CA ALA A 7 -15.37 -11.13 22.78
C ALA A 7 -14.90 -9.75 22.28
N ALA A 8 -14.43 -8.89 23.17
CA ALA A 8 -13.90 -7.58 22.82
C ALA A 8 -12.65 -7.70 21.92
N LEU A 9 -11.74 -8.64 22.24
CA LEU A 9 -10.57 -8.93 21.41
C LEU A 9 -10.93 -9.45 20.03
N LEU A 10 -11.94 -10.31 19.94
CA LEU A 10 -12.43 -10.81 18.66
C LEU A 10 -12.96 -9.66 17.80
N ILE A 11 -13.76 -8.76 18.38
CA ILE A 11 -14.28 -7.57 17.68
C ILE A 11 -13.11 -6.67 17.24
N LEU A 12 -12.20 -6.34 18.15
CA LEU A 12 -11.03 -5.51 17.85
C LEU A 12 -10.14 -6.10 16.75
N PHE A 13 -9.99 -7.42 16.71
CA PHE A 13 -9.26 -8.10 15.64
C PHE A 13 -9.89 -7.84 14.28
N PHE A 14 -11.22 -7.99 14.16
CA PHE A 14 -11.93 -7.71 12.91
C PHE A 14 -11.98 -6.21 12.55
N VAL A 15 -12.07 -5.34 13.55
CA VAL A 15 -11.90 -3.88 13.34
C VAL A 15 -10.51 -3.60 12.77
N GLY A 16 -9.46 -4.24 13.30
CA GLY A 16 -8.11 -4.14 12.75
C GLY A 16 -8.03 -4.56 11.28
N LEU A 17 -8.72 -5.64 10.89
CA LEU A 17 -8.78 -6.07 9.48
C LEU A 17 -9.52 -5.10 8.55
N SER A 18 -10.36 -4.22 9.09
CA SER A 18 -11.07 -3.18 8.33
C SER A 18 -10.24 -1.91 8.13
N SER A 19 -8.92 -2.00 8.17
CA SER A 19 -7.97 -0.89 8.00
C SER A 19 -8.28 0.00 6.80
N ASN A 20 -8.79 -0.58 5.72
CA ASN A 20 -9.09 0.13 4.49
C ASN A 20 -10.30 1.07 4.59
N PHE A 21 -11.16 0.89 5.59
CA PHE A 21 -12.36 1.70 5.80
C PHE A 21 -12.20 2.74 6.93
N MET A 22 -11.00 2.86 7.50
CA MET A 22 -10.71 3.77 8.61
C MET A 22 -9.39 4.49 8.39
N SER A 23 -9.22 5.62 9.07
CA SER A 23 -7.96 6.37 9.00
C SER A 23 -6.81 5.55 9.62
N ALA A 24 -5.57 5.80 9.14
CA ALA A 24 -4.37 5.18 9.69
C ALA A 24 -4.28 5.34 11.21
N GLN A 25 -4.67 6.50 11.74
CA GLN A 25 -4.69 6.78 13.18
C GLN A 25 -5.66 5.89 13.96
N ILE A 26 -6.85 5.63 13.41
CA ILE A 26 -7.84 4.75 14.04
C ILE A 26 -7.37 3.30 13.98
N HIS A 27 -6.82 2.86 12.84
CA HIS A 27 -6.27 1.51 12.69
C HIS A 27 -5.11 1.27 13.67
N GLU A 28 -4.20 2.24 13.79
CA GLU A 28 -3.09 2.19 14.74
C GLU A 28 -3.59 2.11 16.19
N ALA A 29 -4.51 3.00 16.58
CA ALA A 29 -5.07 3.01 17.93
C ALA A 29 -5.79 1.68 18.24
N ALA A 30 -6.58 1.15 17.30
CA ALA A 30 -7.23 -0.14 17.44
C ALA A 30 -6.22 -1.29 17.60
N GLY A 31 -5.12 -1.26 16.83
CA GLY A 31 -4.02 -2.21 16.93
C GLY A 31 -3.33 -2.19 18.30
N ILE A 32 -3.02 -0.99 18.82
CA ILE A 32 -2.42 -0.82 20.16
C ILE A 32 -3.36 -1.36 21.24
N ILE A 33 -4.64 -0.98 21.21
CA ILE A 33 -5.64 -1.45 22.18
C ILE A 33 -5.77 -2.98 22.11
N PHE A 34 -5.77 -3.56 20.90
CA PHE A 34 -5.81 -5.00 20.70
C PHE A 34 -4.59 -5.68 21.34
N VAL A 35 -3.36 -5.22 21.07
CA VAL A 35 -2.13 -5.80 21.65
C VAL A 35 -2.14 -5.74 23.18
N VAL A 36 -2.53 -4.59 23.75
CA VAL A 36 -2.68 -4.45 25.21
C VAL A 36 -3.71 -5.45 25.75
N GLY A 37 -4.86 -5.56 25.07
CA GLY A 37 -5.89 -6.52 25.44
C GLY A 37 -5.40 -7.98 25.37
N VAL A 38 -4.58 -8.34 24.38
CA VAL A 38 -3.96 -9.67 24.27
C VAL A 38 -3.01 -9.92 25.44
N ILE A 39 -2.21 -8.93 25.84
CA ILE A 39 -1.33 -9.04 27.02
C ILE A 39 -2.17 -9.30 28.28
N VAL A 40 -3.24 -8.53 28.49
CA VAL A 40 -4.17 -8.72 29.61
C VAL A 40 -4.84 -10.09 29.56
N HIS A 41 -5.31 -10.53 28.39
CA HIS A 41 -5.91 -11.85 28.20
C HIS A 41 -4.95 -12.97 28.61
N ASN A 42 -3.69 -12.88 28.22
CA ASN A 42 -2.67 -13.86 28.58
C ASN A 42 -2.34 -13.81 30.08
N ALA A 43 -2.23 -12.62 30.68
CA ALA A 43 -2.00 -12.46 32.11
C ALA A 43 -3.13 -13.06 32.97
N LEU A 44 -4.38 -13.00 32.51
CA LEU A 44 -5.53 -13.63 33.16
C LEU A 44 -5.61 -15.14 32.93
N ASN A 45 -4.84 -15.69 31.99
CA ASN A 45 -4.81 -17.10 31.60
C ASN A 45 -3.71 -17.93 32.30
N LYS A 46 -3.29 -17.55 33.52
CA LYS A 46 -2.20 -18.22 34.26
C LYS A 46 -2.32 -19.74 34.35
N ASN A 47 -3.53 -20.26 34.50
CA ASN A 47 -3.80 -21.71 34.57
C ASN A 47 -3.46 -22.44 33.27
N PHE A 48 -3.66 -21.80 32.11
CA PHE A 48 -3.26 -22.37 30.82
C PHE A 48 -1.75 -22.56 30.77
N TYR A 49 -0.98 -21.51 31.10
CA TYR A 49 0.48 -21.55 31.10
C TYR A 49 1.05 -22.56 32.10
N ARG A 50 0.50 -22.60 33.32
CA ARG A 50 0.92 -23.58 34.35
C ARG A 50 0.76 -25.03 33.87
N ASN A 51 -0.28 -25.28 33.07
CA ASN A 51 -0.59 -26.60 32.56
C ASN A 51 -0.05 -26.85 31.14
N PHE A 52 0.57 -25.85 30.50
CA PHE A 52 0.88 -25.87 29.07
C PHE A 52 1.72 -27.10 28.70
N LEU A 53 2.79 -27.35 29.46
CA LEU A 53 3.72 -28.47 29.27
C LEU A 53 3.40 -29.72 30.11
N ARG A 54 2.33 -29.70 30.92
CA ARG A 54 2.03 -30.78 31.88
C ARG A 54 1.03 -31.80 31.33
N GLY A 55 1.26 -33.09 31.56
CA GLY A 55 0.36 -34.20 31.18
C GLY A 55 0.58 -34.70 29.75
N SER A 56 -0.26 -35.63 29.29
CA SER A 56 -0.10 -36.26 27.98
C SER A 56 -0.54 -35.35 26.82
N PHE A 57 0.18 -35.46 25.70
CA PHE A 57 -0.09 -34.74 24.46
C PHE A 57 -0.83 -35.64 23.48
N ASN A 58 -2.16 -35.61 23.54
CA ASN A 58 -2.96 -36.20 22.47
C ASN A 58 -2.94 -35.30 21.21
N ARG A 59 -3.30 -35.85 20.05
CA ARG A 59 -3.28 -35.13 18.76
C ARG A 59 -4.01 -33.79 18.82
N ARG A 60 -5.18 -33.74 19.45
CA ARG A 60 -5.98 -32.51 19.59
C ARG A 60 -5.25 -31.43 20.40
N ARG A 61 -4.60 -31.82 21.49
CA ARG A 61 -3.81 -30.91 22.32
C ARG A 61 -2.59 -30.39 21.56
N LEU A 62 -1.89 -31.26 20.83
CA LEU A 62 -0.76 -30.86 20.00
C LEU A 62 -1.17 -29.81 18.97
N VAL A 63 -2.26 -30.06 18.23
CA VAL A 63 -2.80 -29.11 17.24
C VAL A 63 -3.20 -27.80 17.92
N ASN A 64 -3.92 -27.85 19.04
CA ASN A 64 -4.32 -26.65 19.77
C ASN A 64 -3.11 -25.79 20.21
N HIS A 65 -2.07 -26.43 20.74
CA HIS A 65 -0.84 -25.75 21.15
C HIS A 65 -0.12 -25.13 19.96
N ALA A 66 0.04 -25.89 18.87
CA ALA A 66 0.66 -25.40 17.64
C ALA A 66 -0.09 -24.19 17.07
N THR A 67 -1.42 -24.24 17.01
CA THR A 67 -2.27 -23.13 16.54
C THR A 67 -2.10 -21.88 17.43
N ILE A 68 -2.07 -22.03 18.76
CA ILE A 68 -1.91 -20.89 19.67
C ILE A 68 -0.52 -20.27 19.54
N ILE A 69 0.54 -21.10 19.44
CA ILE A 69 1.91 -20.61 19.25
C ILE A 69 2.02 -19.84 17.93
N PHE A 70 1.48 -20.41 16.84
CA PHE A 70 1.49 -19.79 15.53
C PHE A 70 0.68 -18.48 15.52
N PHE A 71 -0.50 -18.45 16.15
CA PHE A 71 -1.29 -17.23 16.30
C PHE A 71 -0.53 -16.15 17.09
N ALA A 72 0.11 -16.52 18.21
CA ALA A 72 0.90 -15.59 19.00
C ALA A 72 2.08 -15.01 18.21
N ALA A 73 2.78 -15.84 17.42
CA ALA A 73 3.85 -15.39 16.54
C ALA A 73 3.33 -14.41 15.47
N ALA A 74 2.20 -14.71 14.83
CA ALA A 74 1.60 -13.83 13.83
C ALA A 74 1.17 -12.48 14.43
N VAL A 75 0.59 -12.47 15.64
CA VAL A 75 0.23 -11.24 16.36
C VAL A 75 1.48 -10.43 16.75
N ALA A 76 2.59 -11.07 17.12
CA ALA A 76 3.85 -10.38 17.38
C ALA A 76 4.40 -9.71 16.11
N VAL A 77 4.39 -10.41 14.97
CA VAL A 77 4.79 -9.83 13.68
C VAL A 77 3.87 -8.68 13.29
N LEU A 78 2.56 -8.78 13.51
CA LEU A 78 1.62 -7.66 13.30
C LEU A 78 1.98 -6.43 14.13
N ALA A 79 2.29 -6.61 15.41
CA ALA A 79 2.67 -5.50 16.28
C ALA A 79 3.97 -4.82 15.81
N VAL A 80 4.99 -5.61 15.46
CA VAL A 80 6.28 -5.08 14.99
C VAL A 80 6.13 -4.38 13.63
N SER A 81 5.47 -5.03 12.67
CA SER A 81 5.27 -4.46 11.33
C SER A 81 4.35 -3.24 11.35
N GLY A 82 3.33 -3.21 12.22
CA GLY A 82 2.48 -2.03 12.43
C GLY A 82 3.28 -0.85 12.99
N ALA A 83 4.15 -1.12 13.98
CA ALA A 83 5.03 -0.08 14.53
C ALA A 83 6.07 0.43 13.52
N ALA A 84 6.57 -0.44 12.62
CA ALA A 84 7.45 -0.03 11.52
C ALA A 84 6.72 0.85 10.50
N LEU A 85 5.46 0.52 10.15
CA LEU A 85 4.63 1.32 9.25
C LEU A 85 4.24 2.68 9.83
N ALA A 86 4.11 2.77 11.15
CA ALA A 86 3.88 4.02 11.87
C ALA A 86 5.19 4.79 12.19
N GLU A 87 6.32 4.36 11.63
CA GLU A 87 7.63 5.03 11.76
C GLU A 87 8.17 5.13 13.20
N TYR A 88 7.71 4.29 14.14
CA TYR A 88 8.23 4.28 15.52
C TYR A 88 9.69 3.85 15.63
N PHE A 89 10.19 3.13 14.62
CA PHE A 89 11.60 2.77 14.52
C PHE A 89 12.01 2.60 13.05
N ARG A 90 13.31 2.76 12.79
CA ARG A 90 13.91 2.59 11.46
C ARG A 90 14.38 1.14 11.30
N ALA A 91 13.92 0.46 10.27
CA ALA A 91 14.18 -0.95 10.06
C ALA A 91 14.70 -1.19 8.63
N PRO A 92 15.36 -2.32 8.35
CA PRO A 92 15.92 -2.60 7.01
C PRO A 92 14.87 -2.54 5.90
N GLU A 93 15.30 -2.46 4.64
CA GLU A 93 14.49 -2.40 3.41
C GLU A 93 13.64 -3.67 3.17
N LEU A 94 12.78 -4.00 4.12
CA LEU A 94 11.72 -4.97 4.00
C LEU A 94 10.45 -4.24 3.57
N ASN A 95 9.65 -4.91 2.74
CA ASN A 95 8.30 -4.45 2.43
C ASN A 95 7.39 -4.68 3.66
N TRP A 96 7.43 -3.74 4.62
CA TRP A 96 6.69 -3.84 5.88
C TRP A 96 5.18 -3.96 5.69
N ARG A 97 4.61 -3.39 4.61
CA ARG A 97 3.20 -3.60 4.25
C ARG A 97 2.92 -5.06 3.88
N ALA A 98 3.77 -5.66 3.05
CA ALA A 98 3.62 -7.08 2.68
C ALA A 98 3.79 -8.00 3.90
N VAL A 99 4.75 -7.70 4.77
CA VAL A 99 4.94 -8.41 6.04
C VAL A 99 3.71 -8.28 6.93
N HIS A 100 3.18 -7.07 7.09
CA HIS A 100 1.99 -6.80 7.89
C HIS A 100 0.76 -7.54 7.36
N LEU A 101 0.52 -7.48 6.04
CA LEU A 101 -0.58 -8.18 5.38
C LEU A 101 -0.44 -9.71 5.51
N GLY A 102 0.76 -10.25 5.28
CA GLY A 102 1.02 -11.69 5.44
C GLY A 102 0.78 -12.17 6.87
N ALA A 103 1.19 -11.37 7.86
CA ALA A 103 0.93 -11.64 9.27
C ALA A 103 -0.56 -11.54 9.62
N ALA A 104 -1.30 -10.57 9.05
CA ALA A 104 -2.75 -10.44 9.23
C ALA A 104 -3.50 -11.68 8.71
N ILE A 105 -3.14 -12.15 7.51
CA ILE A 105 -3.72 -13.36 6.91
C ILE A 105 -3.42 -14.58 7.79
N SER A 106 -2.16 -14.73 8.20
CA SER A 106 -1.71 -15.85 9.05
C SER A 106 -2.44 -15.86 10.41
N ALA A 107 -2.55 -14.69 11.05
CA ALA A 107 -3.27 -14.52 12.30
C ALA A 107 -4.76 -14.84 12.14
N THR A 108 -5.37 -14.41 11.04
CA THR A 108 -6.79 -14.66 10.75
C THR A 108 -7.07 -16.16 10.62
N ILE A 109 -6.27 -16.88 9.82
CA ILE A 109 -6.39 -18.33 9.66
C ILE A 109 -6.23 -19.03 11.01
N ALA A 110 -5.20 -18.66 11.78
CA ALA A 110 -4.92 -19.28 13.07
C ALA A 110 -6.02 -19.01 14.11
N LEU A 111 -6.58 -17.80 14.13
CA LEU A 111 -7.72 -17.44 14.98
C LEU A 111 -8.94 -18.28 14.67
N PHE A 112 -9.26 -18.47 13.39
CA PHE A 112 -10.39 -19.31 12.99
C PHE A 112 -10.20 -20.77 13.37
N VAL A 113 -9.01 -21.34 13.14
CA VAL A 113 -8.68 -22.69 13.60
C VAL A 113 -8.80 -22.80 15.13
N HIS A 114 -8.31 -21.80 15.87
CA HIS A 114 -8.40 -21.75 17.33
C HIS A 114 -9.87 -21.76 17.81
N ILE A 115 -10.72 -20.90 17.22
CA ILE A 115 -12.15 -20.83 17.53
C ILE A 115 -12.83 -22.16 17.22
N LEU A 116 -12.52 -22.83 16.10
CA LEU A 116 -13.10 -24.12 15.74
C LEU A 116 -12.70 -25.25 16.71
N ILE A 117 -11.45 -25.27 17.17
CA ILE A 117 -10.99 -26.23 18.19
C ILE A 117 -11.74 -26.02 19.51
N HIS A 118 -12.05 -24.77 19.86
CA HIS A 118 -12.87 -24.44 21.02
C HIS A 118 -14.35 -24.81 20.81
N ALA A 119 -14.93 -24.46 19.67
CA ALA A 119 -16.34 -24.71 19.33
C ALA A 119 -16.66 -26.20 19.28
N SER A 120 -15.73 -27.04 18.80
CA SER A 120 -15.88 -28.52 18.76
C SER A 120 -16.00 -29.17 20.14
N ARG A 121 -15.79 -28.42 21.24
CA ARG A 121 -16.12 -28.89 22.60
C ARG A 121 -17.62 -28.82 22.90
N TYR A 122 -18.33 -27.89 22.26
CA TYR A 122 -19.72 -27.55 22.56
C TYR A 122 -20.69 -27.93 21.45
N VAL A 123 -20.23 -27.97 20.20
CA VAL A 123 -21.06 -28.25 19.00
C VAL A 123 -20.49 -29.45 18.25
N ARG A 124 -21.35 -30.38 17.81
CA ARG A 124 -20.98 -31.60 17.07
C ARG A 124 -21.97 -31.90 15.94
N GLY A 125 -21.58 -32.75 15.00
CA GLY A 125 -22.46 -33.19 13.91
C GLY A 125 -22.70 -32.10 12.87
N ARG A 126 -23.84 -32.14 12.17
CA ARG A 126 -24.15 -31.25 11.03
C ARG A 126 -24.02 -29.76 11.35
N THR A 127 -24.39 -29.34 12.56
CA THR A 127 -24.27 -27.95 13.02
C THR A 127 -22.81 -27.49 13.14
N PHE A 128 -21.90 -28.37 13.57
CA PHE A 128 -20.47 -28.08 13.61
C PHE A 128 -19.88 -27.91 12.20
N TYR A 129 -20.28 -28.75 11.25
CA TYR A 129 -19.85 -28.62 9.85
C TYR A 129 -20.36 -27.32 9.22
N ALA A 130 -21.63 -26.97 9.44
CA ALA A 130 -22.20 -25.71 8.96
C ALA A 130 -21.47 -24.49 9.55
N ALA A 131 -21.21 -24.49 10.86
CA ALA A 131 -20.44 -23.43 11.51
C ALA A 131 -19.01 -23.33 10.96
N THR A 132 -18.37 -24.47 10.67
CA THR A 132 -17.03 -24.51 10.07
C THR A 132 -17.02 -23.90 8.67
N VAL A 133 -17.96 -24.29 7.81
CA VAL A 133 -18.10 -23.73 6.45
C VAL A 133 -18.36 -22.21 6.52
N LEU A 134 -19.31 -21.77 7.33
CA LEU A 134 -19.62 -20.34 7.50
C LEU A 134 -18.38 -19.56 7.96
N THR A 135 -17.64 -20.11 8.93
CA THR A 135 -16.42 -19.50 9.46
C THR A 135 -15.36 -19.30 8.37
N PHE A 136 -15.12 -20.32 7.54
CA PHE A 136 -14.17 -20.21 6.42
C PHE A 136 -14.66 -19.26 5.32
N VAL A 137 -15.95 -19.25 5.01
CA VAL A 137 -16.52 -18.30 4.03
C VAL A 137 -16.33 -16.86 4.53
N MET A 138 -16.62 -16.59 5.80
CA MET A 138 -16.39 -15.28 6.40
C MET A 138 -14.90 -14.90 6.41
N ALA A 139 -14.01 -15.86 6.68
CA ALA A 139 -12.56 -15.64 6.63
C ALA A 139 -12.10 -15.25 5.21
N VAL A 140 -12.54 -16.01 4.20
CA VAL A 140 -12.23 -15.74 2.79
C VAL A 140 -12.81 -14.40 2.35
N ALA A 141 -14.05 -14.10 2.73
CA ALA A 141 -14.68 -12.80 2.45
C ALA A 141 -13.94 -11.64 3.14
N ALA A 142 -13.43 -11.82 4.36
CA ALA A 142 -12.64 -10.81 5.05
C ALA A 142 -11.25 -10.62 4.43
N ILE A 143 -10.56 -11.71 4.07
CA ILE A 143 -9.19 -11.67 3.53
C ILE A 143 -9.17 -11.21 2.07
N PHE A 144 -10.08 -11.73 1.25
CA PHE A 144 -10.09 -11.48 -0.19
C PHE A 144 -11.24 -10.57 -0.60
N GLY A 145 -12.42 -10.70 0.01
CA GLY A 145 -13.58 -9.90 -0.35
C GLY A 145 -13.44 -8.43 0.03
N LEU A 146 -13.16 -8.12 1.28
CA LEU A 146 -13.08 -6.72 1.76
C LEU A 146 -11.98 -5.90 1.06
N PRO A 147 -10.72 -6.38 0.93
CA PRO A 147 -9.70 -5.64 0.20
C PRO A 147 -9.96 -5.55 -1.31
N TYR A 148 -10.61 -6.57 -1.90
CA TYR A 148 -10.98 -6.52 -3.31
C TYR A 148 -12.10 -5.51 -3.55
N VAL A 149 -13.14 -5.50 -2.70
CA VAL A 149 -14.22 -4.52 -2.73
C VAL A 149 -13.66 -3.13 -2.49
N ASP A 150 -12.82 -2.93 -1.47
CA ASP A 150 -12.20 -1.62 -1.22
C ASP A 150 -11.38 -1.12 -2.42
N ARG A 151 -10.50 -1.97 -2.99
CA ARG A 151 -9.72 -1.62 -4.19
C ARG A 151 -10.59 -1.19 -5.38
N TRP A 152 -11.77 -1.79 -5.52
CA TRP A 152 -12.69 -1.52 -6.62
C TRP A 152 -13.75 -0.47 -6.30
N PHE A 153 -13.94 -0.08 -5.04
CA PHE A 153 -15.02 0.82 -4.59
C PHE A 153 -14.54 2.06 -3.80
N HIS A 154 -13.25 2.17 -3.47
CA HIS A 154 -12.70 3.28 -2.70
C HIS A 154 -12.31 4.47 -3.59
N THR A 155 -13.09 5.55 -3.53
CA THR A 155 -12.66 6.82 -4.11
C THR A 155 -11.76 7.58 -3.14
N VAL A 156 -10.53 7.88 -3.55
CA VAL A 156 -9.69 8.84 -2.82
C VAL A 156 -10.17 10.25 -3.14
N LYS A 157 -10.74 10.94 -2.14
CA LYS A 157 -11.14 12.35 -2.23
C LYS A 157 -10.04 13.22 -1.67
N VAL A 158 -9.72 14.30 -2.37
CA VAL A 158 -8.62 15.21 -2.03
C VAL A 158 -9.17 16.64 -1.92
N ASN A 159 -8.75 17.38 -0.91
CA ASN A 159 -8.89 18.84 -0.86
C ASN A 159 -7.50 19.47 -1.07
N ARG A 160 -7.22 19.92 -2.29
CA ARG A 160 -5.88 20.42 -2.67
C ARG A 160 -5.45 21.63 -1.86
N ALA A 161 -6.37 22.54 -1.54
CA ALA A 161 -6.05 23.73 -0.76
C ALA A 161 -5.58 23.39 0.66
N GLU A 162 -6.08 22.30 1.22
CA GLU A 162 -5.65 21.82 2.53
C GLU A 162 -4.30 21.10 2.45
N ILE A 163 -4.19 20.16 1.52
CA ILE A 163 -3.08 19.20 1.45
C ILE A 163 -1.78 19.83 0.94
N LEU A 164 -1.83 20.93 0.19
CA LEU A 164 -0.63 21.61 -0.32
C LEU A 164 0.01 22.57 0.70
N ARG A 165 -0.66 22.88 1.82
CA ARG A 165 -0.14 23.82 2.83
C ARG A 165 0.99 23.20 3.64
N GLY A 166 2.01 24.01 3.94
CA GLY A 166 3.08 23.66 4.87
C GLY A 166 4.42 24.28 4.50
N GLU A 167 5.45 23.90 5.25
CA GLU A 167 6.82 24.38 5.07
C GLU A 167 7.42 23.94 3.72
N ARG A 168 8.29 24.78 3.17
CA ARG A 168 9.08 24.51 1.96
C ARG A 168 10.52 24.18 2.31
N LEU A 169 11.14 23.34 1.51
CA LEU A 169 12.58 23.11 1.54
C LEU A 169 13.27 24.17 0.69
N ASN A 170 14.43 24.62 1.15
CA ASN A 170 15.36 25.40 0.34
C ASN A 170 16.42 24.42 -0.19
N LEU A 171 16.23 23.96 -1.42
CA LEU A 171 17.12 23.00 -2.07
C LEU A 171 17.99 23.73 -3.09
N ASP A 172 19.27 23.37 -3.15
CA ASP A 172 20.18 23.92 -4.15
C ASP A 172 19.91 23.33 -5.54
N GLY A 173 20.16 24.14 -6.57
CA GLY A 173 20.01 23.77 -7.97
C GLY A 173 18.59 23.90 -8.51
N LYS A 174 18.44 23.89 -9.83
CA LYS A 174 17.13 24.00 -10.47
C LYS A 174 16.46 22.63 -10.55
N ILE A 175 15.25 22.52 -10.03
CA ILE A 175 14.50 21.25 -9.93
C ILE A 175 13.41 21.17 -11.00
N LEU A 176 13.46 20.11 -11.79
CA LEU A 176 12.38 19.70 -12.70
C LEU A 176 11.60 18.52 -12.09
N ILE A 177 10.29 18.64 -12.03
CA ILE A 177 9.37 17.60 -11.57
C ILE A 177 8.69 17.02 -12.81
N VAL A 178 9.16 15.86 -13.27
CA VAL A 178 8.60 15.15 -14.42
C VAL A 178 7.63 14.09 -13.91
N TYR A 179 6.40 14.06 -14.40
CA TYR A 179 5.46 13.01 -14.03
C TYR A 179 4.71 12.41 -15.22
N PHE A 180 4.38 11.12 -15.13
CA PHE A 180 3.45 10.46 -16.04
C PHE A 180 2.19 10.03 -15.28
N SER A 181 1.02 10.31 -15.85
CA SER A 181 -0.29 10.01 -15.27
C SER A 181 -1.26 9.54 -16.36
N ARG A 182 -2.29 8.76 -16.01
CA ARG A 182 -3.40 8.48 -16.94
C ARG A 182 -4.20 9.73 -17.27
N VAL A 183 -4.41 10.60 -16.27
CA VAL A 183 -4.96 11.94 -16.51
C VAL A 183 -4.00 12.68 -17.44
N ASP A 184 -4.55 13.40 -18.42
CA ASP A 184 -3.86 14.01 -19.58
C ASP A 184 -3.36 13.04 -20.66
N ASN A 185 -3.39 11.72 -20.40
CA ASN A 185 -3.09 10.66 -21.36
C ASN A 185 -4.31 9.77 -21.65
N THR A 186 -5.50 10.21 -21.28
CA THR A 186 -6.76 9.47 -21.43
C THR A 186 -7.93 10.46 -21.48
N ASN A 187 -8.84 10.28 -22.43
CA ASN A 187 -10.08 11.06 -22.50
C ASN A 187 -11.16 10.36 -21.68
N PHE A 188 -11.29 10.74 -20.42
CA PHE A 188 -12.30 10.19 -19.52
C PHE A 188 -13.70 10.76 -19.84
N PRO A 189 -14.76 9.92 -19.94
CA PRO A 189 -16.12 10.42 -20.02
C PRO A 189 -16.51 11.23 -18.76
N ALA A 190 -17.55 12.07 -18.88
CA ALA A 190 -17.99 12.97 -17.81
C ALA A 190 -18.44 12.26 -16.50
N GLN A 191 -18.67 10.94 -16.55
CA GLN A 191 -19.13 10.12 -15.43
C GLN A 191 -18.19 8.94 -15.14
N VAL A 192 -16.88 9.15 -15.19
CA VAL A 192 -15.93 8.09 -14.83
C VAL A 192 -15.96 7.84 -13.34
N ASP A 193 -16.15 6.58 -12.99
CA ASP A 193 -16.02 6.09 -11.64
C ASP A 193 -14.54 5.98 -11.26
N ALA A 194 -13.98 7.06 -10.70
CA ALA A 194 -12.57 7.16 -10.28
C ALA A 194 -12.17 6.08 -9.25
N VAL A 195 -13.17 5.51 -8.61
CA VAL A 195 -13.20 4.30 -7.80
C VAL A 195 -12.50 3.08 -8.45
N SER A 196 -12.54 2.95 -9.78
CA SER A 196 -12.10 1.71 -10.47
C SER A 196 -10.59 1.64 -10.75
N GLY A 197 -9.82 2.69 -10.47
CA GLY A 197 -8.47 2.85 -11.01
C GLY A 197 -7.43 3.22 -9.96
N ALA A 198 -6.44 2.34 -9.74
CA ALA A 198 -5.25 2.57 -8.89
C ALA A 198 -4.34 3.75 -9.32
N SER A 199 -4.82 4.64 -10.19
CA SER A 199 -4.11 5.80 -10.74
C SER A 199 -4.95 7.08 -10.76
N LEU A 200 -6.18 7.05 -10.22
CA LEU A 200 -7.13 8.16 -10.26
C LEU A 200 -7.64 8.52 -8.86
N MET A 201 -7.99 9.79 -8.70
CA MET A 201 -8.61 10.40 -7.52
C MET A 201 -9.72 11.35 -7.94
N LEU A 202 -10.50 11.83 -6.97
CA LEU A 202 -11.42 12.95 -7.16
C LEU A 202 -10.98 14.18 -6.35
N ASP A 203 -10.86 15.29 -7.06
CA ASP A 203 -10.87 16.65 -6.51
C ASP A 203 -12.27 17.23 -6.79
N ASP A 204 -13.14 17.17 -5.78
CA ASP A 204 -14.59 17.36 -5.91
C ASP A 204 -15.25 16.46 -6.97
N LYS A 205 -15.49 17.00 -8.17
CA LYS A 205 -16.11 16.33 -9.33
C LYS A 205 -15.15 16.19 -10.51
N LYS A 206 -13.87 16.54 -10.32
CA LYS A 206 -12.84 16.47 -11.35
C LYS A 206 -11.92 15.28 -11.08
N ILE A 207 -11.61 14.54 -12.14
CA ILE A 207 -10.66 13.43 -12.08
C ILE A 207 -9.26 14.01 -11.96
N LEU A 208 -8.51 13.51 -10.99
CA LEU A 208 -7.13 13.88 -10.73
C LEU A 208 -6.25 12.64 -10.77
N GLY A 209 -5.04 12.75 -11.33
CA GLY A 209 -4.11 11.63 -11.37
C GLY A 209 -3.33 11.46 -10.06
N ASN A 210 -3.04 10.23 -9.66
CA ASN A 210 -2.21 9.97 -8.47
C ASN A 210 -0.82 10.61 -8.60
N ALA A 211 -0.13 10.34 -9.72
CA ALA A 211 1.19 10.91 -10.00
C ALA A 211 1.14 12.44 -10.17
N GLN A 212 0.03 12.97 -10.71
CA GLN A 212 -0.20 14.41 -10.81
C GLN A 212 -0.30 15.05 -9.41
N MET A 213 -1.08 14.44 -8.50
CA MET A 213 -1.22 14.94 -7.13
C MET A 213 0.13 14.91 -6.38
N ILE A 214 0.92 13.85 -6.56
CA ILE A 214 2.28 13.76 -6.00
C ILE A 214 3.17 14.86 -6.58
N ALA A 215 3.11 15.14 -7.89
CA ALA A 215 3.87 16.23 -8.50
C ALA A 215 3.52 17.60 -7.89
N GLU A 216 2.24 17.83 -7.60
CA GLU A 216 1.79 19.05 -6.92
C GLU A 216 2.27 19.14 -5.47
N LEU A 217 2.25 18.03 -4.73
CA LEU A 217 2.83 17.92 -3.38
C LEU A 217 4.32 18.25 -3.40
N VAL A 218 5.07 17.65 -4.32
CA VAL A 218 6.51 17.90 -4.49
C VAL A 218 6.75 19.37 -4.80
N ARG A 219 6.02 19.97 -5.76
CA ARG A 219 6.15 21.41 -6.05
C ARG A 219 5.82 22.26 -4.84
N SER A 220 4.82 21.88 -4.03
CA SER A 220 4.48 22.61 -2.81
C SER A 220 5.61 22.60 -1.77
N VAL A 221 6.47 21.58 -1.81
CA VAL A 221 7.63 21.39 -0.94
C VAL A 221 8.88 22.06 -1.51
N THR A 222 9.14 21.93 -2.81
CA THR A 222 10.43 22.33 -3.43
C THR A 222 10.38 23.61 -4.25
N GLY A 223 9.20 24.03 -4.72
CA GLY A 223 9.05 25.12 -5.67
C GLY A 223 9.47 24.80 -7.10
N GLY A 224 9.80 23.54 -7.43
CA GLY A 224 10.28 23.13 -8.75
C GLY A 224 9.26 23.24 -9.89
N ASP A 225 9.75 23.24 -11.11
CA ASP A 225 8.94 23.34 -12.33
C ASP A 225 8.29 21.98 -12.64
N ILE A 226 7.01 21.95 -12.98
CA ILE A 226 6.30 20.71 -13.32
C ILE A 226 6.27 20.51 -14.84
N PHE A 227 6.61 19.30 -15.29
CA PHE A 227 6.40 18.83 -16.65
C PHE A 227 5.58 17.53 -16.66
N ALA A 228 4.43 17.55 -17.33
CA ALA A 228 3.58 16.38 -17.51
C ALA A 228 3.97 15.63 -18.79
N LEU A 229 4.40 14.37 -18.66
CA LEU A 229 4.66 13.48 -19.80
C LEU A 229 3.34 13.11 -20.46
N GLN A 230 3.21 13.47 -21.74
CA GLN A 230 2.03 13.17 -22.55
C GLN A 230 2.42 12.34 -23.78
N THR A 231 1.72 11.23 -24.02
CA THR A 231 1.84 10.41 -25.22
C THR A 231 1.06 11.06 -26.37
N GLU A 232 1.55 10.88 -27.60
CA GLU A 232 0.81 11.29 -28.80
C GLU A 232 -0.50 10.51 -28.93
N LYS A 233 -0.43 9.19 -28.69
CA LYS A 233 -1.59 8.29 -28.67
C LYS A 233 -2.06 8.11 -27.23
N ILE A 234 -3.26 8.57 -26.94
CA ILE A 234 -3.88 8.43 -25.61
C ILE A 234 -4.26 6.97 -25.32
N TYR A 235 -4.26 6.62 -24.04
CA TYR A 235 -4.75 5.35 -23.53
C TYR A 235 -6.29 5.32 -23.50
N PRO A 236 -6.91 4.13 -23.59
CA PRO A 236 -8.35 3.97 -23.44
C PRO A 236 -8.87 4.50 -22.11
N ALA A 237 -10.13 4.96 -22.07
CA ALA A 237 -10.79 5.33 -20.81
C ALA A 237 -10.98 4.11 -19.90
N ASP A 238 -11.40 2.99 -20.49
CA ASP A 238 -11.57 1.72 -19.78
C ASP A 238 -10.25 1.24 -19.16
N TYR A 239 -10.31 0.89 -17.87
CA TYR A 239 -9.14 0.49 -17.12
C TYR A 239 -8.56 -0.84 -17.63
N SER A 240 -9.41 -1.84 -17.87
CA SER A 240 -8.97 -3.15 -18.35
C SER A 240 -8.33 -3.07 -19.73
N GLN A 241 -8.86 -2.24 -20.63
CA GLN A 241 -8.26 -1.98 -21.94
C GLN A 241 -6.91 -1.25 -21.80
N THR A 242 -6.79 -0.27 -20.90
CA THR A 242 -5.50 0.38 -20.61
C THR A 242 -4.46 -0.63 -20.12
N VAL A 243 -4.85 -1.50 -19.19
CA VAL A 243 -4.00 -2.58 -18.67
C VAL A 243 -3.49 -3.48 -19.81
N GLN A 244 -4.36 -3.82 -20.78
CA GLN A 244 -3.98 -4.61 -21.96
C GLN A 244 -3.06 -3.85 -22.93
N VAL A 245 -3.27 -2.56 -23.14
CA VAL A 245 -2.38 -1.73 -23.98
C VAL A 245 -1.00 -1.64 -23.32
N ALA A 246 -0.93 -1.28 -22.04
CA ALA A 246 0.32 -1.21 -21.28
C ALA A 246 1.07 -2.56 -21.26
N LYS A 247 0.34 -3.68 -21.17
CA LYS A 247 0.94 -5.02 -21.22
C LYS A 247 1.61 -5.30 -22.56
N ARG A 248 0.93 -4.96 -23.66
CA ARG A 248 1.46 -5.12 -25.02
C ARG A 248 2.67 -4.23 -25.24
N GLU A 249 2.60 -2.97 -24.82
CA GLU A 249 3.75 -2.06 -24.88
C GLU A 249 4.97 -2.62 -24.16
N LEU A 250 4.77 -3.20 -22.96
CA LEU A 250 5.86 -3.84 -22.22
C LEU A 250 6.37 -5.11 -22.92
N THR A 251 5.48 -5.99 -23.36
CA THR A 251 5.83 -7.30 -23.96
C THR A 251 6.53 -7.15 -25.30
N ASP A 252 6.10 -6.18 -26.11
CA ASP A 252 6.61 -5.92 -27.45
C ASP A 252 7.79 -4.92 -27.46
N ASP A 253 8.28 -4.52 -26.27
CA ASP A 253 9.30 -3.48 -26.06
C ASP A 253 8.98 -2.14 -26.79
N LYS A 254 7.69 -1.83 -26.92
CA LYS A 254 7.24 -0.65 -27.68
C LYS A 254 7.38 0.62 -26.85
N LEU A 255 8.02 1.63 -27.41
CA LEU A 255 8.17 2.96 -26.84
C LEU A 255 7.12 3.92 -27.43
N PRO A 256 6.07 4.33 -26.68
CA PRO A 256 5.11 5.31 -27.16
C PRO A 256 5.78 6.66 -27.45
N ALA A 257 5.43 7.29 -28.57
CA ALA A 257 5.89 8.64 -28.88
C ALA A 257 5.29 9.65 -27.88
N LEU A 258 6.12 10.60 -27.45
CA LEU A 258 5.75 11.67 -26.54
C LEU A 258 5.46 12.96 -27.34
N LYS A 259 4.44 13.70 -26.94
CA LYS A 259 4.05 14.95 -27.62
C LYS A 259 5.14 16.01 -27.56
N ASN A 260 5.80 16.13 -26.41
CA ASN A 260 6.84 17.11 -26.13
C ASN A 260 7.86 16.54 -25.15
N LEU A 261 9.06 17.11 -25.15
CA LEU A 261 10.12 16.81 -24.18
C LEU A 261 10.47 18.09 -23.40
N PRO A 262 10.82 17.99 -22.10
CA PRO A 262 11.28 19.13 -21.34
C PRO A 262 12.71 19.53 -21.73
N ALA A 263 13.06 20.80 -21.56
CA ALA A 263 14.43 21.31 -21.69
C ALA A 263 15.28 20.88 -20.48
N VAL A 264 15.61 19.59 -20.38
CA VAL A 264 16.30 19.02 -19.20
C VAL A 264 17.68 19.63 -18.93
N ALA A 265 18.31 20.24 -19.94
CA ALA A 265 19.63 20.86 -19.84
C ALA A 265 19.69 21.96 -18.77
N ASP A 266 18.59 22.70 -18.57
CA ASP A 266 18.50 23.82 -17.63
C ASP A 266 18.39 23.39 -16.16
N TYR A 267 18.31 22.08 -15.89
CA TYR A 267 18.03 21.53 -14.58
C TYR A 267 19.14 20.59 -14.10
N ASP A 268 19.50 20.71 -12.82
CA ASP A 268 20.49 19.87 -12.15
C ASP A 268 19.84 18.60 -11.59
N LYS A 269 18.59 18.75 -11.13
CA LYS A 269 17.84 17.76 -10.36
C LYS A 269 16.51 17.46 -11.03
N ILE A 270 16.19 16.18 -11.13
CA ILE A 270 14.93 15.69 -11.69
C ILE A 270 14.21 14.85 -10.64
N ILE A 271 13.00 15.25 -10.28
CA ILE A 271 12.09 14.41 -9.51
C ILE A 271 11.19 13.70 -10.51
N LEU A 272 11.32 12.38 -10.62
CA LEU A 272 10.63 11.57 -11.62
C LEU A 272 9.51 10.76 -10.97
N ILE A 273 8.26 11.05 -11.35
CA ILE A 273 7.07 10.54 -10.68
C ILE A 273 6.23 9.70 -11.63
N TYR A 274 5.93 8.45 -11.27
CA TYR A 274 5.14 7.57 -12.15
C TYR A 274 4.36 6.49 -11.40
N PRO A 275 3.26 5.98 -11.98
CA PRO A 275 2.58 4.80 -11.47
C PRO A 275 3.37 3.53 -11.77
N LEU A 276 3.33 2.55 -10.87
CA LEU A 276 3.85 1.22 -11.11
C LEU A 276 2.91 0.46 -12.06
N TRP A 277 3.35 0.16 -13.28
CA TRP A 277 2.60 -0.58 -14.28
C TRP A 277 3.29 -1.92 -14.57
N TRP A 278 2.56 -3.02 -14.42
CA TRP A 278 3.10 -4.37 -14.65
C TRP A 278 4.44 -4.63 -13.92
N SER A 279 4.50 -4.22 -12.65
CA SER A 279 5.70 -4.34 -11.79
C SER A 279 6.93 -3.56 -12.26
N THR A 280 6.80 -2.63 -13.19
CA THR A 280 7.92 -1.77 -13.63
C THR A 280 7.44 -0.35 -13.99
N LEU A 281 8.33 0.49 -14.52
CA LEU A 281 7.99 1.84 -14.98
C LEU A 281 7.17 1.79 -16.29
N PRO A 282 6.19 2.70 -16.49
CA PRO A 282 5.42 2.77 -17.72
C PRO A 282 6.30 3.05 -18.94
N LYS A 283 6.02 2.41 -20.08
CA LYS A 283 6.76 2.64 -21.33
C LYS A 283 6.88 4.12 -21.77
N PRO A 284 5.90 5.02 -21.55
CA PRO A 284 6.09 6.45 -21.79
C PRO A 284 7.20 7.10 -20.95
N VAL A 285 7.43 6.61 -19.72
CA VAL A 285 8.55 7.06 -18.88
C VAL A 285 9.86 6.56 -19.45
N GLU A 286 9.90 5.32 -19.95
CA GLU A 286 11.06 4.80 -20.69
C GLU A 286 11.36 5.63 -21.95
N SER A 287 10.33 6.00 -22.72
CA SER A 287 10.49 6.90 -23.87
C SER A 287 11.17 8.21 -23.48
N PHE A 288 10.75 8.82 -22.37
CA PHE A 288 11.39 10.04 -21.84
C PHE A 288 12.86 9.80 -21.49
N LEU A 289 13.15 8.76 -20.70
CA LEU A 289 14.51 8.43 -20.26
C LEU A 289 15.46 8.20 -21.44
N ARG A 290 14.99 7.53 -22.50
CA ARG A 290 15.78 7.27 -23.71
C ARG A 290 15.88 8.47 -24.66
N SER A 291 14.99 9.46 -24.55
CA SER A 291 14.94 10.63 -25.45
C SER A 291 15.71 11.84 -24.90
N CYS A 292 16.09 11.84 -23.62
CA CYS A 292 16.76 12.94 -22.97
C CYS A 292 18.15 12.53 -22.49
N ASP A 293 19.17 13.37 -22.71
CA ASP A 293 20.47 13.18 -22.07
C ASP A 293 20.40 13.68 -20.62
N LEU A 294 20.42 12.72 -19.70
CA LEU A 294 20.36 12.96 -18.26
C LEU A 294 21.74 12.79 -17.59
N SER A 295 22.81 12.71 -18.38
CA SER A 295 24.18 12.58 -17.88
C SER A 295 24.53 13.75 -16.95
N GLY A 296 25.15 13.45 -15.81
CA GLY A 296 25.52 14.45 -14.81
C GLY A 296 24.36 15.02 -13.99
N LYS A 297 23.12 14.57 -14.21
CA LYS A 297 21.95 14.96 -13.41
C LYS A 297 21.71 13.98 -12.27
N LYS A 298 20.97 14.42 -11.26
CA LYS A 298 20.49 13.57 -10.15
C LYS A 298 18.99 13.35 -10.28
N ILE A 299 18.55 12.08 -10.25
CA ILE A 299 17.14 11.68 -10.31
C ILE A 299 16.67 11.22 -8.93
N PHE A 300 15.56 11.78 -8.45
CA PHE A 300 14.80 11.27 -7.31
C PHE A 300 13.50 10.61 -7.82
N PRO A 301 13.41 9.28 -7.83
CA PRO A 301 12.21 8.60 -8.29
C PRO A 301 11.14 8.49 -7.19
N ILE A 302 9.90 8.83 -7.54
CA ILE A 302 8.71 8.61 -6.69
C ILE A 302 7.72 7.71 -7.43
N VAL A 303 7.39 6.56 -6.84
CA VAL A 303 6.55 5.54 -7.46
C VAL A 303 5.20 5.47 -6.74
N THR A 304 4.10 5.69 -7.46
CA THR A 304 2.76 5.42 -6.90
C THR A 304 2.25 4.03 -7.27
N HIS A 305 1.68 3.30 -6.32
CA HIS A 305 1.29 1.90 -6.52
C HIS A 305 0.00 1.53 -5.79
N GLY A 306 -0.70 0.50 -6.29
CA GLY A 306 -1.86 -0.13 -5.64
C GLY A 306 -1.48 -1.33 -4.75
N GLY A 307 -0.26 -1.32 -4.18
CA GLY A 307 0.24 -2.37 -3.28
C GLY A 307 1.56 -3.06 -3.71
N GLY A 308 2.09 -2.75 -4.89
CA GLY A 308 3.31 -3.37 -5.43
C GLY A 308 4.65 -2.78 -4.95
N GLY A 309 4.66 -1.69 -4.17
CA GLY A 309 5.88 -0.95 -3.81
C GLY A 309 6.59 -0.45 -5.05
N PHE A 310 7.91 -0.68 -5.13
CA PHE A 310 8.73 -0.33 -6.29
C PHE A 310 8.65 -1.32 -7.46
N GLY A 311 8.24 -2.58 -7.23
CA GLY A 311 8.48 -3.66 -8.19
C GLY A 311 9.95 -3.68 -8.67
N ASP A 312 10.14 -3.90 -9.97
CA ASP A 312 11.44 -3.86 -10.65
C ASP A 312 11.71 -2.47 -11.29
N SER A 313 10.89 -1.46 -11.01
CA SER A 313 10.93 -0.18 -11.71
C SER A 313 12.21 0.62 -11.45
N ILE A 314 12.77 0.54 -10.25
CA ILE A 314 14.01 1.25 -9.90
C ILE A 314 15.22 0.64 -10.62
N ASP A 315 15.25 -0.68 -10.78
CA ASP A 315 16.32 -1.35 -11.52
C ASP A 315 16.18 -1.11 -13.03
N ALA A 316 14.95 -1.11 -13.55
CA ALA A 316 14.69 -0.67 -14.92
C ALA A 316 15.15 0.79 -15.16
N LEU A 317 14.86 1.70 -14.21
CA LEU A 317 15.29 3.10 -14.28
C LEU A 317 16.83 3.21 -14.35
N LYS A 318 17.57 2.47 -13.50
CA LYS A 318 19.04 2.41 -13.53
C LYS A 318 19.58 1.95 -14.89
N ASN A 319 18.87 1.05 -15.57
CA ASN A 319 19.29 0.53 -16.87
C ASN A 319 19.04 1.50 -18.04
N PHE A 320 18.11 2.46 -17.88
CA PHE A 320 17.70 3.37 -18.95
C PHE A 320 18.30 4.77 -18.84
N THR A 321 19.05 5.08 -17.78
CA THR A 321 19.66 6.39 -17.58
C THR A 321 21.08 6.29 -17.05
N ARG A 322 21.88 7.33 -17.33
CA ARG A 322 23.23 7.53 -16.76
C ARG A 322 23.25 8.52 -15.60
N ALA A 323 22.09 9.05 -15.22
CA ALA A 323 21.95 9.95 -14.08
C ALA A 323 22.24 9.23 -12.75
N GLU A 324 22.69 9.99 -11.75
CA GLU A 324 22.77 9.48 -10.38
C GLU A 324 21.36 9.29 -9.82
N ILE A 325 21.04 8.11 -9.29
CA ILE A 325 19.72 7.82 -8.73
C ILE A 325 19.79 7.91 -7.21
N SER A 326 18.98 8.80 -6.65
CA SER A 326 18.82 8.98 -5.20
C SER A 326 17.99 7.87 -4.57
N ALA A 327 17.96 7.82 -3.23
CA ALA A 327 17.08 6.91 -2.50
C ALA A 327 15.60 7.09 -2.96
N PRO A 328 14.94 6.04 -3.48
CA PRO A 328 13.60 6.14 -4.05
C PRO A 328 12.52 6.26 -2.97
N LEU A 329 11.33 6.73 -3.34
CA LEU A 329 10.16 6.79 -2.46
C LEU A 329 8.93 6.11 -3.11
N ASP A 330 8.32 5.13 -2.45
CA ASP A 330 7.02 4.58 -2.87
C ASP A 330 5.87 5.20 -2.08
N ILE A 331 4.76 5.50 -2.75
CA ILE A 331 3.57 6.04 -2.13
C ILE A 331 2.36 5.21 -2.57
N TYR A 332 1.75 4.52 -1.60
CA TYR A 332 0.51 3.78 -1.82
C TYR A 332 -0.61 4.73 -2.21
N SER A 333 -1.40 4.35 -3.20
CA SER A 333 -2.42 5.23 -3.80
C SER A 333 -3.37 5.88 -2.80
N SER A 334 -3.73 5.17 -1.73
CA SER A 334 -4.65 5.66 -0.71
C SER A 334 -4.00 6.62 0.30
N ASP A 335 -2.66 6.63 0.39
CA ASP A 335 -1.91 7.42 1.37
C ASP A 335 -1.44 8.77 0.82
N ILE A 336 -1.55 8.97 -0.50
CA ILE A 336 -1.15 10.22 -1.18
C ILE A 336 -1.74 11.48 -0.52
N PRO A 337 -3.02 11.54 -0.09
CA PRO A 337 -3.55 12.74 0.59
C PRO A 337 -2.76 13.14 1.84
N ALA A 338 -2.11 12.19 2.51
CA ALA A 338 -1.28 12.41 3.70
C ALA A 338 0.23 12.43 3.39
N ALA A 339 0.63 12.22 2.13
CA ALA A 339 2.03 11.97 1.78
C ALA A 339 2.94 13.21 1.79
N ARG A 340 2.40 14.41 2.05
CA ARG A 340 3.22 15.64 2.05
C ARG A 340 4.40 15.55 3.03
N LYS A 341 4.17 15.03 4.24
CA LYS A 341 5.21 14.93 5.27
C LYS A 341 6.32 13.98 4.85
N ILE A 342 5.98 12.79 4.37
CA ILE A 342 7.00 11.81 3.94
C ILE A 342 7.77 12.31 2.71
N ILE A 343 7.12 13.02 1.78
CA ILE A 343 7.80 13.68 0.65
C ILE A 343 8.78 14.75 1.15
N PHE A 344 8.36 15.60 2.09
CA PHE A 344 9.22 16.62 2.69
C PHE A 344 10.44 15.98 3.38
N ASP A 345 10.23 14.97 4.21
CA ASP A 345 11.30 14.29 4.93
C ASP A 345 12.28 13.58 3.99
N ALA A 346 11.78 12.97 2.91
CA ALA A 346 12.61 12.28 1.93
C ALA A 346 13.46 13.23 1.06
N LEU A 347 12.97 14.43 0.78
CA LEU A 347 13.66 15.42 -0.07
C LEU A 347 14.65 16.33 0.68
N LYS A 348 14.73 16.27 2.01
CA LYS A 348 15.61 17.13 2.83
C LYS A 348 17.08 17.13 2.40
N ASN A 349 17.57 16.00 1.89
CA ASN A 349 18.98 15.82 1.50
C ASN A 349 19.14 15.64 -0.02
N PHE A 350 18.12 15.97 -0.81
CA PHE A 350 18.14 15.73 -2.25
C PHE A 350 19.03 16.72 -2.99
#